data_AF-A0A2E1BX87-F1
#
_entry.id   AF-A0A2E1BX87-F1
#
_cell.length_a   1.000
_cell.length_b   1.000
_cell.length_c   1.000
_cell.angle_alpha   90.00
_cell.angle_beta   90.00
_cell.angle_gamma   90.00
#
_symmetry.space_group_name_H-M   'P 1'
#
loop_
_entity.id
_entity.type
_entity.pdbx_description
1 polymer ?
#
loop_
_entity_poly.entity_id
_entity_poly.type
_entity_poly.pdbx_seq_one_letter_code
_entity_poly.pdbx_strand_id
1 'polypeptide(L)'
;MEGPLSPLPTPYGEESGFGAKNERALSRMIARRDAGRRFWVWLSSIRTTSEIRLTLPAIATISCAVLLVGWEYSSVELSIGLFTVISVLYIPTNMASWFSSMVARDRLSLTVEGHKSKGSYPGSERIISTLRDRGIRERLRLASAILGAASLYAVMRLNPGAVLAPSLMASGAFFGTICILNSLKLEGSIPMRSNDFTLLSLHAPTLHDSILKSVFTDSLKAHLDPETSDLWDEWLDSLEFSVRTGQTPKTAVEHVLRSIHWEQRGIIDRNRLISEVKSVFKISATDSLFDPSKKFNASSLSKLLAHTRAWEPGLFRLIDRLHDSVSGLQGEDFDSWRLDLDLPPRCSEGQGELFVMLHNHTETPKTFELDIVVAKGEPEYQSLRISAPTTPHPSTITDQGIDKVSKLMRMLDKAVVLWIGIAWPDSESGPHPVQVTLKGESGETLSSMVVQTSLTTGVNPESAAVRMTEAAEAVRRIAIPLSDRQN
;
A
#
# COMPACT_ATOMS: atom_id res chain seq x y z
N MET A 1 -8.45 35.43 52.91
CA MET A 1 -9.20 35.26 51.65
C MET A 1 -8.19 34.89 50.59
N GLU A 2 -7.95 33.60 50.41
CA GLU A 2 -7.12 33.09 49.33
C GLU A 2 -7.88 33.27 48.01
N GLY A 3 -7.24 33.89 47.02
CA GLY A 3 -7.81 34.08 45.68
C GLY A 3 -8.07 32.72 45.00
N PRO A 4 -9.00 32.66 44.03
CA PRO A 4 -9.33 31.40 43.39
C PRO A 4 -8.10 30.82 42.67
N LEU A 5 -7.76 29.58 43.03
CA LEU A 5 -6.71 28.79 42.38
C LEU A 5 -6.98 28.74 40.87
N SER A 6 -5.95 29.05 40.06
CA SER A 6 -6.02 28.92 38.61
C SER A 6 -6.42 27.47 38.27
N PRO A 7 -7.45 27.23 37.45
CA PRO A 7 -7.81 25.87 37.07
C PRO A 7 -6.61 25.24 36.36
N LEU A 8 -6.19 24.07 36.85
CA LEU A 8 -5.18 23.26 36.18
C LEU A 8 -5.63 23.01 34.74
N PRO A 9 -4.73 23.08 33.74
CA PRO A 9 -5.09 22.78 32.36
C PRO A 9 -5.60 21.34 32.32
N THR A 10 -6.87 21.17 31.94
CA THR A 10 -7.48 19.86 31.72
C THR A 10 -7.13 19.41 30.31
N PRO A 11 -6.24 18.41 30.12
CA PRO A 11 -5.83 17.97 28.78
C PRO A 11 -6.95 17.27 27.98
N TYR A 12 -8.14 17.11 28.56
CA TYR A 12 -9.27 16.36 27.99
C TYR A 12 -10.62 17.10 28.10
N GLY A 13 -10.62 18.44 28.25
CA GLY A 13 -11.87 19.20 28.29
C GLY A 13 -12.47 19.41 26.89
N GLU A 14 -13.70 18.93 26.67
CA GLU A 14 -14.49 19.12 25.43
C GLU A 14 -14.73 20.60 25.09
N GLU A 15 -14.61 21.50 26.07
CA GLU A 15 -14.83 22.95 25.90
C GLU A 15 -13.53 23.77 25.74
N SER A 16 -12.39 23.14 25.41
CA SER A 16 -11.16 23.89 25.16
C SER A 16 -11.18 24.52 23.76
N GLY A 17 -11.70 25.75 23.64
CA GLY A 17 -11.58 26.60 22.44
C GLY A 17 -10.12 26.90 21.98
N PHE A 18 -9.13 26.35 22.69
CA PHE A 18 -7.72 26.30 22.32
C PHE A 18 -7.41 25.28 21.21
N GLY A 19 -8.16 24.17 21.11
CA GLY A 19 -7.96 23.11 20.11
C GLY A 19 -8.17 23.60 18.68
N ALA A 20 -9.34 24.17 18.39
CA ALA A 20 -9.72 24.60 17.04
C ALA A 20 -8.80 25.68 16.44
N LYS A 21 -8.24 26.60 17.26
CA LYS A 21 -7.27 27.60 16.78
C LYS A 21 -5.91 26.97 16.46
N ASN A 22 -5.45 26.03 17.28
CA ASN A 22 -4.21 25.30 17.06
C ASN A 22 -4.30 24.37 15.85
N GLU A 23 -5.43 23.69 15.67
CA GLU A 23 -5.69 22.84 14.49
C GLU A 23 -5.70 23.66 13.19
N ARG A 24 -6.36 24.83 13.18
CA ARG A 24 -6.32 25.75 12.02
C ARG A 24 -4.93 26.33 11.76
N ALA A 25 -4.09 26.47 12.77
CA ALA A 25 -2.70 26.89 12.61
C ALA A 25 -1.83 25.74 12.06
N LEU A 26 -2.03 24.53 12.58
CA LEU A 26 -1.34 23.32 12.16
C LEU A 26 -1.72 22.93 10.72
N SER A 27 -3.00 23.00 10.34
CA SER A 27 -3.44 22.72 8.97
C SER A 27 -2.83 23.70 7.95
N ARG A 28 -2.75 25.00 8.28
CA ARG A 28 -2.05 25.99 7.46
C ARG A 28 -0.55 25.72 7.37
N MET A 29 0.07 25.28 8.46
CA MET A 29 1.47 24.89 8.48
C MET A 29 1.73 23.67 7.59
N ILE A 30 0.86 22.67 7.67
CA ILE A 30 0.89 21.47 6.83
C ILE A 30 0.74 21.86 5.36
N ALA A 31 -0.21 22.72 5.01
CA ALA A 31 -0.40 23.19 3.64
C ALA A 31 0.85 23.89 3.08
N ARG A 32 1.50 24.74 3.88
CA ARG A 32 2.77 25.40 3.49
C ARG A 32 3.90 24.39 3.29
N ARG A 33 4.05 23.44 4.21
CA ARG A 33 5.07 22.38 4.13
C ARG A 33 4.81 21.43 2.97
N ASP A 34 3.54 21.13 2.67
CA ASP A 34 3.11 20.32 1.53
C ASP A 34 3.41 21.03 0.20
N ALA A 35 3.22 22.36 0.11
CA ALA A 35 3.64 23.14 -1.06
C ALA A 35 5.15 23.04 -1.29
N GLY A 36 5.95 23.15 -0.22
CA GLY A 36 7.40 22.93 -0.27
C GLY A 36 7.76 21.51 -0.73
N ARG A 37 7.11 20.49 -0.16
CA ARG A 37 7.26 19.08 -0.57
C ARG A 37 6.98 18.92 -2.07
N ARG A 38 5.85 19.44 -2.58
CA ARG A 38 5.47 19.34 -4.00
C ARG A 38 6.53 19.94 -4.91
N PHE A 39 7.02 21.14 -4.57
CA PHE A 39 8.07 21.82 -5.33
C PHE A 39 9.36 20.98 -5.41
N TRP A 40 9.86 20.51 -4.27
CA TRP A 40 11.12 19.74 -4.22
C TRP A 40 10.97 18.34 -4.83
N VAL A 41 9.83 17.67 -4.64
CA VAL A 41 9.54 16.38 -5.27
C VAL A 41 9.47 16.54 -6.78
N TRP A 42 8.76 17.56 -7.28
CA TRP A 42 8.72 17.87 -8.72
C TRP A 42 10.12 18.06 -9.29
N LEU A 43 10.94 18.92 -8.66
CA LEU A 43 12.30 19.19 -9.10
C LEU A 43 13.18 17.93 -9.08
N SER A 44 13.02 17.07 -8.07
CA SER A 44 13.75 15.80 -7.96
C SER A 44 13.30 14.74 -8.99
N SER A 45 12.05 14.82 -9.44
CA SER A 45 11.41 13.83 -10.32
C SER A 45 11.70 14.03 -11.81
N ILE A 46 12.42 15.10 -12.18
CA ILE A 46 12.80 15.36 -13.57
C ILE A 46 13.70 14.22 -14.05
N ARG A 47 13.27 13.51 -15.10
CA ARG A 47 13.94 12.29 -15.62
C ARG A 47 15.42 12.51 -15.91
N THR A 48 15.77 13.59 -16.61
CA THR A 48 17.16 13.92 -16.97
C THR A 48 18.04 14.04 -15.72
N THR A 49 17.53 14.69 -14.67
CA THR A 49 18.28 14.85 -13.42
C THR A 49 18.48 13.53 -12.68
N SER A 50 17.54 12.58 -12.79
CA SER A 50 17.66 11.25 -12.17
C SER A 50 18.71 10.39 -12.86
N GLU A 51 18.72 10.36 -14.20
CA GLU A 51 19.73 9.63 -14.98
C GLU A 51 21.15 10.18 -14.74
N ILE A 52 21.29 11.51 -14.62
CA ILE A 52 22.58 12.13 -14.28
C ILE A 52 23.01 11.77 -12.84
N ARG A 53 22.10 11.77 -11.86
CA ARG A 53 22.41 11.39 -10.46
C ARG A 53 22.83 9.93 -10.29
N LEU A 54 22.49 9.08 -11.27
CA LEU A 54 22.87 7.66 -11.29
C LEU A 54 24.23 7.45 -11.97
N THR A 55 24.50 8.16 -13.06
CA THR A 55 25.72 7.97 -13.88
C THR A 55 26.91 8.80 -13.41
N LEU A 56 26.69 10.05 -12.99
CA LEU A 56 27.75 10.99 -12.62
C LEU A 56 28.64 10.51 -11.45
N PRO A 57 28.11 9.85 -10.39
CA PRO A 57 28.94 9.29 -9.32
C PRO A 57 29.87 8.17 -9.78
N ALA A 58 29.45 7.38 -10.77
CA ALA A 58 30.31 6.36 -11.36
C ALA A 58 31.48 7.00 -12.09
N ILE A 59 31.22 8.06 -12.87
CA ILE A 59 32.25 8.83 -13.57
C ILE A 59 33.23 9.46 -12.57
N ALA A 60 32.73 10.08 -11.48
CA ALA A 60 33.57 10.68 -10.45
C ALA A 60 34.44 9.64 -9.69
N THR A 61 33.92 8.44 -9.50
CA THR A 61 34.68 7.35 -8.86
C THR A 61 35.78 6.85 -9.80
N ILE A 62 35.49 6.69 -11.09
CA ILE A 62 36.47 6.31 -12.12
C ILE A 62 37.55 7.39 -12.25
N SER A 63 37.19 8.67 -12.21
CA SER A 63 38.18 9.76 -12.30
C SER A 63 39.14 9.74 -11.10
N CYS A 64 38.65 9.43 -9.89
CA CYS A 64 39.53 9.23 -8.72
C CYS A 64 40.42 7.99 -8.85
N ALA A 65 39.90 6.89 -9.41
CA ALA A 65 40.71 5.70 -9.67
C ALA A 65 41.83 5.99 -10.69
N VAL A 66 41.54 6.78 -11.73
CA VAL A 66 42.54 7.23 -12.71
C VAL A 66 43.60 8.14 -12.08
N LEU A 67 43.22 9.01 -11.15
CA LEU A 67 44.16 9.82 -10.36
C LEU A 67 45.13 8.94 -9.54
N LEU A 68 44.64 7.84 -8.95
CA LEU A 68 45.47 6.90 -8.19
C LEU A 68 46.50 6.16 -9.05
N VAL A 69 46.16 5.87 -10.32
CA VAL A 69 47.06 5.22 -11.27
C VAL A 69 48.14 6.18 -11.79
N GLY A 70 47.94 7.49 -11.64
CA GLY A 70 48.91 8.51 -12.07
C GLY A 70 48.96 8.72 -13.58
N TRP A 71 47.83 8.57 -14.27
CA TRP A 71 47.76 8.76 -15.73
C TRP A 71 48.02 10.21 -16.14
N GLU A 72 48.77 10.44 -17.23
CA GLU A 72 49.24 11.77 -17.68
C GLU A 72 48.13 12.78 -17.99
N TYR A 73 46.93 12.32 -18.40
CA TYR A 73 45.78 13.19 -18.67
C TYR A 73 44.87 13.40 -17.44
N SER A 74 45.28 12.93 -16.26
CA SER A 74 44.47 12.99 -15.06
C SER A 74 44.49 14.39 -14.45
N SER A 75 43.31 14.97 -14.23
CA SER A 75 43.17 16.30 -13.63
C SER A 75 42.39 16.24 -12.32
N VAL A 76 43.02 16.74 -11.26
CA VAL A 76 42.39 16.85 -9.92
C VAL A 76 41.22 17.83 -9.96
N GLU A 77 41.35 18.92 -10.72
CA GLU A 77 40.31 19.95 -10.91
C GLU A 77 39.01 19.37 -11.49
N LEU A 78 39.11 18.47 -12.48
CA LEU A 78 37.94 17.81 -13.07
C LEU A 78 37.23 16.94 -12.04
N SER A 79 37.97 16.17 -11.25
CA SER A 79 37.38 15.32 -10.21
C SER A 79 36.70 16.14 -9.10
N ILE A 80 37.29 17.28 -8.70
CA ILE A 80 36.63 18.24 -7.80
C ILE A 80 35.35 18.80 -8.45
N GLY A 81 35.42 19.17 -9.72
CA GLY A 81 34.26 19.64 -10.50
C GLY A 81 33.13 18.63 -10.52
N LEU A 82 33.43 17.34 -10.72
CA LEU A 82 32.43 16.28 -10.70
C LEU A 82 31.76 16.15 -9.32
N PHE A 83 32.53 16.08 -8.23
CA PHE A 83 31.95 15.97 -6.88
C PHE A 83 31.17 17.22 -6.45
N THR A 84 31.57 18.41 -6.89
CA THR A 84 30.82 19.64 -6.61
C THR A 84 29.49 19.67 -7.37
N VAL A 85 29.47 19.30 -8.65
CA VAL A 85 28.22 19.16 -9.44
C VAL A 85 27.30 18.10 -8.83
N ILE A 86 27.84 16.94 -8.45
CA ILE A 86 27.08 15.89 -7.75
C ILE A 86 26.45 16.42 -6.46
N SER A 87 27.21 17.15 -5.65
CA SER A 87 26.72 17.73 -4.39
C SER A 87 25.54 18.67 -4.62
N VAL A 88 25.60 19.53 -5.66
CA VAL A 88 24.50 20.42 -6.04
C VAL A 88 23.27 19.64 -6.49
N LEU A 89 23.45 18.58 -7.29
CA LEU A 89 22.37 17.74 -7.78
C LEU A 89 21.64 16.95 -6.67
N TYR A 90 22.29 16.71 -5.53
CA TYR A 90 21.69 16.03 -4.37
C TYR A 90 20.91 16.95 -3.44
N ILE A 91 21.01 18.29 -3.58
CA ILE A 91 20.25 19.22 -2.73
C ILE A 91 18.74 19.04 -2.91
N PRO A 92 18.17 19.00 -4.14
CA PRO A 92 16.74 18.84 -4.32
C PRO A 92 16.17 17.54 -3.73
N THR A 93 16.88 16.41 -3.88
CA THR A 93 16.44 15.11 -3.36
C THR A 93 16.50 15.07 -1.83
N ASN A 94 17.53 15.68 -1.24
CA ASN A 94 17.65 15.81 0.21
C ASN A 94 16.50 16.66 0.79
N MET A 95 16.21 17.81 0.17
CA MET A 95 15.10 18.66 0.56
C MET A 95 13.75 17.95 0.39
N ALA A 96 13.53 17.25 -0.73
CA ALA A 96 12.31 16.47 -0.95
C ALA A 96 12.11 15.42 0.16
N SER A 97 13.16 14.72 0.57
CA SER A 97 13.09 13.74 1.67
C SER A 97 12.82 14.41 3.01
N TRP A 98 13.43 15.57 3.28
CA TRP A 98 13.24 16.30 4.53
C TRP A 98 11.82 16.84 4.67
N PHE A 99 11.31 17.53 3.64
CA PHE A 99 9.92 18.02 3.62
C PHE A 99 8.91 16.87 3.68
N SER A 100 9.16 15.75 2.99
CA SER A 100 8.28 14.57 3.06
C SER A 100 8.20 14.01 4.47
N SER A 101 9.34 13.87 5.17
CA SER A 101 9.35 13.41 6.56
C SER A 101 8.64 14.39 7.51
N MET A 102 8.75 15.70 7.28
CA MET A 102 8.09 16.71 8.10
C MET A 102 6.58 16.67 7.90
N VAL A 103 6.12 16.68 6.64
CA VAL A 103 4.70 16.62 6.28
C VAL A 103 4.06 15.34 6.79
N ALA A 104 4.72 14.19 6.68
CA ALA A 104 4.18 12.92 7.18
C ALA A 104 4.01 12.94 8.71
N ARG A 105 5.00 13.45 9.45
CA ARG A 105 4.89 13.59 10.92
C ARG A 105 3.76 14.53 11.30
N ASP A 106 3.67 15.68 10.65
CA ASP A 106 2.61 16.65 10.95
C ASP A 106 1.22 16.06 10.65
N ARG A 107 1.04 15.40 9.51
CA ARG A 107 -0.21 14.74 9.11
C ARG A 107 -0.61 13.61 10.06
N LEU A 108 0.35 12.83 10.56
CA LEU A 108 0.10 11.78 11.55
C LEU A 108 -0.13 12.33 12.98
N SER A 109 0.44 13.50 13.28
CA SER A 109 0.24 14.19 14.56
C SER A 109 -1.11 14.91 14.67
N LEU A 110 -1.81 15.13 13.56
CA LEU A 110 -3.14 15.71 13.56
C LEU A 110 -4.11 14.78 14.30
N THR A 111 -4.59 15.23 15.45
CA THR A 111 -5.86 14.81 16.03
C THR A 111 -6.98 15.57 15.32
N VAL A 112 -7.96 14.84 14.80
CA VAL A 112 -9.24 15.41 14.35
C VAL A 112 -10.21 15.25 15.52
N GLU A 113 -10.98 16.31 15.82
CA GLU A 113 -12.00 16.42 16.89
C GLU A 113 -12.48 15.06 17.43
N GLY A 114 -12.00 14.67 18.63
CA GLY A 114 -12.45 13.48 19.35
C GLY A 114 -11.75 12.15 19.02
N HIS A 115 -10.91 12.06 17.98
CA HIS A 115 -10.22 10.83 17.59
C HIS A 115 -8.77 10.74 18.09
N LYS A 116 -8.33 9.50 18.37
CA LYS A 116 -6.94 9.17 18.75
C LYS A 116 -5.97 9.69 17.69
N SER A 117 -4.76 10.09 18.11
CA SER A 117 -3.70 10.51 17.19
C SER A 117 -3.49 9.49 16.07
N LYS A 118 -3.45 9.92 14.81
CA LYS A 118 -3.24 9.05 13.63
C LYS A 118 -1.89 8.31 13.68
N GLY A 119 -0.94 8.79 14.49
CA GLY A 119 0.31 8.08 14.81
C GLY A 119 0.13 6.80 15.63
N SER A 120 -1.07 6.52 16.15
CA SER A 120 -1.43 5.25 16.78
C SER A 120 -2.07 4.25 15.81
N TYR A 121 -2.34 4.67 14.57
CA TYR A 121 -2.89 3.78 13.56
C TYR A 121 -1.86 2.69 13.22
N PRO A 122 -2.27 1.42 13.10
CA PRO A 122 -1.37 0.30 12.77
C PRO A 122 -0.57 0.61 11.50
N GLY A 123 0.70 0.23 11.42
CA GLY A 123 1.54 0.48 10.24
C GLY A 123 2.00 1.95 10.04
N SER A 124 1.57 2.90 10.86
CA SER A 124 2.07 4.30 10.82
C SER A 124 3.56 4.41 11.17
N GLU A 125 4.07 3.54 12.05
CA GLU A 125 5.50 3.46 12.39
C GLU A 125 6.36 3.10 11.17
N ARG A 126 5.86 2.22 10.29
CA ARG A 126 6.55 1.86 9.04
C ARG A 126 6.71 3.07 8.11
N ILE A 127 5.70 3.94 8.03
CA ILE A 127 5.75 5.16 7.23
C ILE A 127 6.89 6.06 7.76
N ILE A 128 6.94 6.27 9.08
CA ILE A 128 7.93 7.14 9.71
C ILE A 128 9.35 6.56 9.59
N SER A 129 9.51 5.25 9.83
CA SER A 129 10.81 4.57 9.72
C SER A 129 11.32 4.57 8.28
N THR A 130 10.48 4.28 7.28
CA THR A 130 10.85 4.31 5.86
C THR A 130 11.33 5.71 5.45
N LEU A 131 10.63 6.77 5.88
CA LEU A 131 11.02 8.16 5.60
C LEU A 131 12.29 8.57 6.35
N ARG A 132 12.46 8.12 7.60
CA ARG A 132 13.67 8.37 8.40
C ARG A 132 14.89 7.72 7.74
N ASP A 133 14.77 6.46 7.37
CA ASP A 133 15.85 5.71 6.74
C ASP A 133 16.25 6.31 5.39
N ARG A 134 15.26 6.76 4.62
CA ARG A 134 15.53 7.54 3.40
C ARG A 134 16.27 8.83 3.71
N GLY A 135 15.82 9.60 4.69
CA GLY A 135 16.47 10.85 5.09
C GLY A 135 17.93 10.65 5.52
N ILE A 136 18.22 9.55 6.22
CA ILE A 136 19.59 9.17 6.59
C ILE A 136 20.42 8.85 5.33
N ARG A 137 19.89 8.05 4.40
CA ARG A 137 20.57 7.71 3.14
C ARG A 137 20.83 8.93 2.25
N GLU A 138 19.88 9.84 2.13
CA GLU A 138 20.04 11.09 1.37
C GLU A 138 21.09 12.02 1.99
N ARG A 139 21.15 12.09 3.33
CA ARG A 139 22.20 12.86 4.03
C ARG A 139 23.57 12.22 3.88
N LEU A 140 23.66 10.89 3.98
CA LEU A 140 24.89 10.16 3.76
C LEU A 140 25.40 10.36 2.33
N ARG A 141 24.51 10.29 1.34
CA ARG A 141 24.83 10.53 -0.07
C ARG A 141 25.36 11.94 -0.32
N LEU A 142 24.73 12.96 0.26
CA LEU A 142 25.18 14.36 0.18
C LEU A 142 26.51 14.59 0.91
N ALA A 143 26.63 14.09 2.15
CA ALA A 143 27.85 14.24 2.94
C ALA A 143 29.05 13.56 2.27
N SER A 144 28.85 12.38 1.69
CA SER A 144 29.90 11.66 0.95
C SER A 144 30.37 12.46 -0.27
N ALA A 145 29.46 13.09 -1.01
CA ALA A 145 29.85 13.93 -2.15
C ALA A 145 30.67 15.16 -1.73
N ILE A 146 30.29 15.82 -0.63
CA ILE A 146 31.01 16.97 -0.07
C ILE A 146 32.39 16.54 0.47
N LEU A 147 32.46 15.44 1.20
CA LEU A 147 33.72 14.90 1.72
C LEU A 147 34.66 14.44 0.60
N GLY A 148 34.12 13.86 -0.48
CA GLY A 148 34.86 13.55 -1.70
C GLY A 148 35.48 14.81 -2.31
N ALA A 149 34.70 15.87 -2.52
CA ALA A 149 35.21 17.15 -3.01
C ALA A 149 36.27 17.76 -2.06
N ALA A 150 36.02 17.75 -0.75
CA ALA A 150 36.93 18.29 0.25
C ALA A 150 38.28 17.54 0.29
N SER A 151 38.25 16.20 0.17
CA SER A 151 39.45 15.36 0.14
C SER A 151 40.35 15.71 -1.06
N LEU A 152 39.77 15.87 -2.24
CA LEU A 152 40.49 16.24 -3.46
C LEU A 152 40.96 17.70 -3.45
N TYR A 153 40.15 18.60 -2.89
CA TYR A 153 40.55 20.00 -2.69
C TYR A 153 41.75 20.12 -1.74
N ALA A 154 41.80 19.29 -0.70
CA ALA A 154 42.96 19.22 0.19
C ALA A 154 44.23 18.76 -0.55
N VAL A 155 44.11 17.79 -1.47
CA VAL A 155 45.24 17.39 -2.34
C VAL A 155 45.75 18.57 -3.16
N MET A 156 44.84 19.32 -3.79
CA MET A 156 45.20 20.46 -4.64
C MET A 156 45.86 21.61 -3.86
N ARG A 157 45.39 21.89 -2.64
CA ARG A 157 45.84 23.08 -1.88
C ARG A 157 47.04 22.81 -0.97
N LEU A 158 47.12 21.62 -0.38
CA LEU A 158 48.14 21.32 0.62
C LEU A 158 49.37 20.63 0.03
N ASN A 159 49.33 20.21 -1.25
CA ASN A 159 50.36 19.38 -1.89
C ASN A 159 50.89 18.29 -0.94
N PRO A 160 49.98 17.45 -0.41
CA PRO A 160 50.35 16.41 0.54
C PRO A 160 51.38 15.50 -0.12
N GLY A 161 52.50 15.23 0.55
CA GLY A 161 53.60 14.45 -0.01
C GLY A 161 53.21 13.05 -0.47
N ALA A 162 54.18 12.28 -0.96
CA ALA A 162 53.97 11.00 -1.66
C ALA A 162 53.13 9.94 -0.92
N VAL A 163 52.99 10.03 0.40
CA VAL A 163 52.19 9.09 1.22
C VAL A 163 50.75 9.58 1.41
N LEU A 164 50.55 10.88 1.66
CA LEU A 164 49.26 11.42 2.05
C LEU A 164 48.36 11.74 0.83
N ALA A 165 48.94 12.13 -0.31
CA ALA A 165 48.17 12.37 -1.55
C ALA A 165 47.37 11.15 -2.03
N PRO A 166 47.97 9.94 -2.18
CA PRO A 166 47.22 8.76 -2.61
C PRO A 166 46.11 8.36 -1.62
N SER A 167 46.36 8.51 -0.32
CA SER A 167 45.34 8.19 0.70
C SER A 167 44.09 9.09 0.60
N LEU A 168 44.29 10.38 0.31
CA LEU A 168 43.20 11.33 0.10
C LEU A 168 42.44 11.04 -1.20
N MET A 169 43.14 10.75 -2.29
CA MET A 169 42.52 10.32 -3.55
C MET A 169 41.71 9.01 -3.39
N ALA A 170 42.23 8.05 -2.61
CA ALA A 170 41.55 6.80 -2.29
C ALA A 170 40.27 7.03 -1.46
N SER A 171 40.32 7.96 -0.50
CA SER A 171 39.11 8.36 0.23
C SER A 171 38.05 9.00 -0.68
N GLY A 172 38.46 9.79 -1.68
CA GLY A 172 37.57 10.29 -2.73
C GLY A 172 36.87 9.17 -3.51
N ALA A 173 37.61 8.14 -3.94
CA ALA A 173 37.04 6.97 -4.61
C ALA A 173 36.08 6.17 -3.70
N PHE A 174 36.42 6.04 -2.42
CA PHE A 174 35.56 5.39 -1.42
C PHE A 174 34.22 6.13 -1.25
N PHE A 175 34.27 7.47 -1.10
CA PHE A 175 33.05 8.28 -1.02
C PHE A 175 32.24 8.24 -2.32
N GLY A 176 32.91 8.21 -3.48
CA GLY A 176 32.26 8.01 -4.78
C GLY A 176 31.48 6.68 -4.84
N THR A 177 32.07 5.59 -4.33
CA THR A 177 31.41 4.28 -4.24
C THR A 177 30.17 4.31 -3.35
N ILE A 178 30.24 5.00 -2.19
CA ILE A 178 29.08 5.20 -1.31
C ILE A 178 27.97 5.98 -2.04
N CYS A 179 28.31 7.01 -2.82
CA CYS A 179 27.34 7.75 -3.63
C CYS A 179 26.65 6.85 -4.67
N ILE A 180 27.39 5.96 -5.35
CA ILE A 180 26.82 4.99 -6.30
C ILE A 180 25.79 4.09 -5.61
N LEU A 181 26.19 3.42 -4.53
CA LEU A 181 25.33 2.46 -3.82
C LEU A 181 24.05 3.12 -3.30
N ASN A 182 24.14 4.35 -2.79
CA ASN A 182 22.97 5.09 -2.31
C ASN A 182 22.11 5.61 -3.48
N SER A 183 22.70 6.07 -4.59
CA SER A 183 21.95 6.48 -5.78
C SER A 183 21.12 5.32 -6.35
N LEU A 184 21.68 4.11 -6.46
CA LEU A 184 20.95 2.93 -6.95
C LEU A 184 19.69 2.63 -6.10
N LYS A 185 19.80 2.76 -4.77
CA LYS A 185 18.68 2.51 -3.85
C LYS A 185 17.65 3.65 -3.83
N LEU A 186 18.09 4.91 -3.95
CA LEU A 186 17.23 6.08 -3.77
C LEU A 186 16.47 6.50 -5.03
N GLU A 187 17.04 6.32 -6.22
CA GLU A 187 16.43 6.73 -7.48
C GLU A 187 15.29 5.78 -7.92
N GLY A 188 15.32 4.51 -7.50
CA GLY A 188 14.26 3.53 -7.84
C GLY A 188 12.90 3.79 -7.19
N SER A 189 12.82 4.66 -6.18
CA SER A 189 11.55 4.99 -5.53
C SER A 189 11.57 6.42 -5.01
N ILE A 190 10.64 7.29 -5.43
CA ILE A 190 10.42 8.60 -4.79
C ILE A 190 9.08 8.51 -4.05
N PRO A 191 9.05 8.63 -2.70
CA PRO A 191 7.84 8.51 -1.92
C PRO A 191 6.95 9.74 -2.07
N MET A 192 5.66 9.58 -1.75
CA MET A 192 4.69 10.69 -1.70
C MET A 192 4.55 11.46 -3.04
N ARG A 193 4.70 10.80 -4.19
CA ARG A 193 4.51 11.46 -5.51
C ARG A 193 3.04 11.82 -5.79
N SER A 194 2.10 11.02 -5.26
CA SER A 194 0.67 11.31 -5.35
C SER A 194 0.30 12.48 -4.45
N ASN A 195 -0.54 13.38 -4.95
CA ASN A 195 -1.06 14.51 -4.17
C ASN A 195 -2.29 14.12 -3.34
N ASP A 196 -3.13 13.20 -3.86
CA ASP A 196 -4.38 12.82 -3.20
C ASP A 196 -4.16 11.73 -2.14
N PHE A 197 -3.24 10.81 -2.41
CA PHE A 197 -2.90 9.67 -1.54
C PHE A 197 -1.43 9.69 -1.20
N THR A 198 -1.03 10.67 -0.38
CA THR A 198 0.39 10.96 -0.13
C THR A 198 1.09 9.85 0.64
N LEU A 199 0.45 9.27 1.67
CA LEU A 199 1.05 8.29 2.58
C LEU A 199 0.83 6.84 2.13
N LEU A 200 -0.16 6.58 1.27
CA LEU A 200 -0.56 5.24 0.86
C LEU A 200 0.61 4.38 0.33
N SER A 201 1.50 4.96 -0.48
CA SER A 201 2.67 4.24 -1.01
C SER A 201 3.71 3.80 0.04
N LEU A 202 3.63 4.32 1.26
CA LEU A 202 4.54 4.03 2.37
C LEU A 202 3.90 3.16 3.44
N HIS A 203 2.58 3.01 3.36
CA HIS A 203 1.80 2.27 4.33
C HIS A 203 1.88 0.77 4.04
N ALA A 204 1.98 -0.03 5.10
CA ALA A 204 1.74 -1.45 5.02
C ALA A 204 0.65 -1.81 6.02
N PRO A 205 -0.40 -2.52 5.60
CA PRO A 205 -1.46 -2.99 6.49
C PRO A 205 -0.86 -3.94 7.53
N THR A 206 -1.41 -3.92 8.74
CA THR A 206 -0.96 -4.81 9.84
C THR A 206 -2.10 -5.39 10.66
N LEU A 207 -3.34 -4.95 10.44
CA LEU A 207 -4.53 -5.45 11.13
C LEU A 207 -5.69 -5.55 10.15
N HIS A 208 -6.46 -6.61 10.30
CA HIS A 208 -7.71 -6.83 9.60
C HIS A 208 -8.65 -7.69 10.46
N ASP A 209 -9.94 -7.62 10.15
CA ASP A 209 -10.93 -8.52 10.75
C ASP A 209 -10.83 -9.91 10.10
N SER A 210 -11.05 -10.96 10.88
CA SER A 210 -10.98 -12.35 10.36
C SER A 210 -12.19 -12.74 9.51
N ILE A 211 -13.32 -12.03 9.66
CA ILE A 211 -14.55 -12.26 8.90
C ILE A 211 -14.89 -10.99 8.14
N LEU A 212 -14.88 -11.06 6.81
CA LEU A 212 -15.22 -9.93 5.95
C LEU A 212 -16.73 -9.86 5.76
N LYS A 213 -17.36 -8.76 6.22
CA LYS A 213 -18.80 -8.53 6.03
C LYS A 213 -19.08 -7.95 4.65
N SER A 214 -18.18 -7.10 4.17
CA SER A 214 -18.22 -6.52 2.83
C SER A 214 -16.82 -6.69 2.24
N VAL A 215 -16.68 -7.68 1.37
CA VAL A 215 -15.40 -8.23 0.91
C VAL A 215 -14.47 -7.13 0.37
N PHE A 216 -14.96 -6.31 -0.55
CA PHE A 216 -14.17 -5.26 -1.16
C PHE A 216 -13.95 -4.07 -0.22
N THR A 217 -14.99 -3.65 0.50
CA THR A 217 -14.94 -2.47 1.36
C THR A 217 -14.03 -2.68 2.57
N ASP A 218 -14.15 -3.84 3.23
CA ASP A 218 -13.36 -4.20 4.41
C ASP A 218 -11.91 -4.45 4.01
N SER A 219 -11.68 -5.18 2.91
CA SER A 219 -10.34 -5.39 2.36
C SER A 219 -9.70 -4.06 1.95
N LEU A 220 -10.43 -3.19 1.24
CA LEU A 220 -9.90 -1.88 0.82
C LEU A 220 -9.55 -1.03 2.05
N LYS A 221 -10.46 -0.92 3.02
CA LYS A 221 -10.26 -0.12 4.24
C LYS A 221 -9.03 -0.58 5.04
N ALA A 222 -8.82 -1.89 5.17
CA ALA A 222 -7.65 -2.44 5.85
C ALA A 222 -6.30 -2.03 5.21
N HIS A 223 -6.32 -1.67 3.93
CA HIS A 223 -5.14 -1.27 3.16
C HIS A 223 -4.98 0.24 2.96
N LEU A 224 -5.88 1.05 3.54
CA LEU A 224 -5.77 2.51 3.47
C LEU A 224 -4.78 3.03 4.49
N ASP A 225 -4.02 4.05 4.11
CA ASP A 225 -3.21 4.80 5.07
C ASP A 225 -4.11 5.55 6.08
N PRO A 226 -3.58 5.93 7.25
CA PRO A 226 -4.39 6.52 8.33
C PRO A 226 -5.17 7.76 7.88
N GLU A 227 -4.58 8.62 7.04
CA GLU A 227 -5.25 9.82 6.56
C GLU A 227 -6.38 9.48 5.57
N THR A 228 -6.12 8.56 4.65
CA THR A 228 -7.15 8.14 3.68
C THR A 228 -8.25 7.32 4.33
N SER A 229 -7.96 6.51 5.36
CA SER A 229 -8.95 5.77 6.14
C SER A 229 -9.94 6.70 6.84
N ASP A 230 -9.45 7.78 7.47
CA ASP A 230 -10.35 8.73 8.13
C ASP A 230 -11.26 9.45 7.12
N LEU A 231 -10.68 9.88 5.99
CA LEU A 231 -11.44 10.52 4.92
C LEU A 231 -12.42 9.57 4.24
N TRP A 232 -12.10 8.28 4.20
CA TRP A 232 -12.99 7.22 3.71
C TRP A 232 -14.21 7.07 4.62
N ASP A 233 -14.01 7.12 5.93
CA ASP A 233 -15.10 7.05 6.91
C ASP A 233 -15.99 8.29 6.84
N GLU A 234 -15.41 9.49 6.80
CA GLU A 234 -16.18 10.75 6.59
C GLU A 234 -16.96 10.71 5.26
N TRP A 235 -16.34 10.18 4.20
CA TRP A 235 -17.01 10.02 2.92
C TRP A 235 -18.16 9.01 2.99
N LEU A 236 -17.97 7.86 3.65
CA LEU A 236 -19.03 6.86 3.85
C LEU A 236 -20.22 7.45 4.62
N ASP A 237 -19.96 8.21 5.67
CA ASP A 237 -21.00 8.86 6.47
C ASP A 237 -21.75 9.92 5.65
N SER A 238 -21.04 10.69 4.81
CA SER A 238 -21.65 11.66 3.90
C SER A 238 -22.61 11.04 2.87
N LEU A 239 -22.47 9.73 2.60
CA LEU A 239 -23.31 9.00 1.65
C LEU A 239 -24.64 8.55 2.26
N GLU A 240 -24.85 8.65 3.58
CA GLU A 240 -26.09 8.21 4.24
C GLU A 240 -27.36 8.76 3.58
N PHE A 241 -27.36 10.05 3.24
CA PHE A 241 -28.51 10.68 2.56
C PHE A 241 -28.49 10.54 1.02
N SER A 242 -27.39 10.03 0.46
CA SER A 242 -27.15 9.95 -0.98
C SER A 242 -27.44 8.57 -1.57
N VAL A 243 -27.62 7.56 -0.72
CA VAL A 243 -27.98 6.18 -1.10
C VAL A 243 -29.50 6.06 -1.30
N ARG A 244 -29.92 5.13 -2.16
CA ARG A 244 -31.35 4.83 -2.39
C ARG A 244 -31.98 4.09 -1.21
N THR A 245 -33.31 4.15 -1.12
CA THR A 245 -34.10 3.52 -0.05
C THR A 245 -33.85 2.01 0.03
N GLY A 246 -33.58 1.51 1.24
CA GLY A 246 -33.36 0.08 1.49
C GLY A 246 -31.90 -0.38 1.36
N GLN A 247 -30.95 0.53 1.14
CA GLN A 247 -29.52 0.21 1.14
C GLN A 247 -28.77 1.01 2.21
N THR A 248 -27.70 0.42 2.74
CA THR A 248 -26.75 1.12 3.62
C THR A 248 -25.60 1.70 2.80
N PRO A 249 -24.92 2.77 3.26
CA PRO A 249 -23.72 3.29 2.59
C PRO A 249 -22.66 2.24 2.30
N LYS A 250 -22.41 1.36 3.28
CA LYS A 250 -21.43 0.28 3.14
C LYS A 250 -21.81 -0.71 2.04
N THR A 251 -23.05 -1.20 2.02
CA THR A 251 -23.53 -2.11 0.96
C THR A 251 -23.57 -1.44 -0.41
N ALA A 252 -23.87 -0.13 -0.45
CA ALA A 252 -23.89 0.65 -1.68
C ALA A 252 -22.48 0.81 -2.29
N VAL A 253 -21.51 1.15 -1.45
CA VAL A 253 -20.10 1.26 -1.85
C VAL A 253 -19.54 -0.09 -2.26
N GLU A 254 -19.86 -1.17 -1.53
CA GLU A 254 -19.49 -2.54 -1.90
C GLU A 254 -19.93 -2.89 -3.32
N HIS A 255 -21.19 -2.58 -3.65
CA HIS A 255 -21.75 -2.82 -4.99
C HIS A 255 -20.99 -2.05 -6.08
N VAL A 256 -20.61 -0.80 -5.79
CA VAL A 256 -19.85 0.05 -6.73
C VAL A 256 -18.41 -0.43 -6.88
N LEU A 257 -17.73 -0.77 -5.80
CA LEU A 257 -16.36 -1.30 -5.84
C LEU A 257 -16.30 -2.58 -6.65
N ARG A 258 -17.26 -3.48 -6.47
CA ARG A 258 -17.41 -4.69 -7.27
C ARG A 258 -17.66 -4.39 -8.75
N SER A 259 -18.54 -3.44 -9.04
CA SER A 259 -18.82 -3.04 -10.43
C SER A 259 -17.56 -2.48 -11.09
N ILE A 260 -16.79 -1.66 -10.38
CA ILE A 260 -15.48 -1.16 -10.84
C ILE A 260 -14.51 -2.32 -11.06
N HIS A 261 -14.45 -3.29 -10.15
CA HIS A 261 -13.59 -4.46 -10.30
C HIS A 261 -13.84 -5.21 -11.62
N TRP A 262 -15.11 -5.42 -11.94
CA TRP A 262 -15.49 -6.12 -13.17
C TRP A 262 -15.31 -5.30 -14.43
N GLU A 263 -15.42 -3.98 -14.35
CA GLU A 263 -15.05 -3.09 -15.45
C GLU A 263 -13.54 -3.21 -15.75
N GLN A 264 -12.68 -3.25 -14.72
CA GLN A 264 -11.25 -3.46 -14.89
C GLN A 264 -10.91 -4.81 -15.52
N ARG A 265 -11.74 -5.84 -15.29
CA ARG A 265 -11.58 -7.18 -15.88
C ARG A 265 -12.21 -7.29 -17.28
N GLY A 266 -12.89 -6.24 -17.76
CA GLY A 266 -13.58 -6.25 -19.06
C GLY A 266 -14.85 -7.09 -19.08
N ILE A 267 -15.39 -7.47 -17.91
CA ILE A 267 -16.63 -8.26 -17.79
C ILE A 267 -17.86 -7.35 -18.03
N ILE A 268 -17.79 -6.10 -17.58
CA ILE A 268 -18.82 -5.08 -17.83
C ILE A 268 -18.23 -3.90 -18.58
N ASP A 269 -19.02 -3.31 -19.48
CA ASP A 269 -18.67 -2.05 -20.16
C ASP A 269 -18.93 -0.83 -19.26
N ARG A 270 -18.33 0.31 -19.61
CA ARG A 270 -18.46 1.58 -18.89
C ARG A 270 -19.92 2.04 -18.78
N ASN A 271 -20.72 1.84 -19.83
CA ASN A 271 -22.14 2.18 -19.82
C ASN A 271 -22.90 1.37 -18.76
N ARG A 272 -22.53 0.10 -18.64
CA ARG A 272 -23.10 -0.81 -17.66
C ARG A 272 -22.69 -0.42 -16.25
N LEU A 273 -21.42 -0.09 -16.02
CA LEU A 273 -20.96 0.46 -14.73
C LEU A 273 -21.80 1.68 -14.28
N ILE A 274 -22.09 2.61 -15.19
CA ILE A 274 -22.92 3.79 -14.89
C ILE A 274 -24.33 3.37 -14.49
N SER A 275 -24.92 2.37 -15.16
CA SER A 275 -26.24 1.85 -14.78
C SER A 275 -26.25 1.19 -13.40
N GLU A 276 -25.21 0.42 -13.06
CA GLU A 276 -25.08 -0.24 -11.76
C GLU A 276 -24.91 0.78 -10.63
N VAL A 277 -24.09 1.83 -10.84
CA VAL A 277 -23.95 2.95 -9.88
C VAL A 277 -25.29 3.66 -9.69
N LYS A 278 -26.00 3.96 -10.78
CA LYS A 278 -27.32 4.62 -10.73
C LYS A 278 -28.36 3.77 -10.01
N SER A 279 -28.21 2.45 -9.98
CA SER A 279 -29.16 1.54 -9.30
C SER A 279 -29.09 1.64 -7.77
N VAL A 280 -27.96 2.10 -7.24
CA VAL A 280 -27.63 2.14 -5.82
C VAL A 280 -27.65 3.57 -5.26
N PHE A 281 -27.12 4.52 -6.02
CA PHE A 281 -26.99 5.91 -5.62
C PHE A 281 -28.09 6.80 -6.21
N LYS A 282 -28.35 7.93 -5.54
CA LYS A 282 -29.13 9.06 -6.10
C LYS A 282 -28.28 9.78 -7.16
N ILE A 283 -28.93 10.62 -7.97
CA ILE A 283 -28.30 11.32 -9.10
C ILE A 283 -27.12 12.19 -8.62
N SER A 284 -27.29 12.93 -7.53
CA SER A 284 -26.23 13.79 -6.95
C SER A 284 -24.94 13.04 -6.59
N ALA A 285 -25.05 11.87 -5.96
CA ALA A 285 -23.89 11.04 -5.64
C ALA A 285 -23.29 10.37 -6.87
N THR A 286 -24.12 10.00 -7.85
CA THR A 286 -23.64 9.46 -9.12
C THR A 286 -22.74 10.49 -9.83
N ASP A 287 -23.21 11.72 -9.94
CA ASP A 287 -22.45 12.80 -10.57
C ASP A 287 -21.17 13.10 -9.79
N SER A 288 -21.23 13.12 -8.45
CA SER A 288 -20.06 13.28 -7.60
C SER A 288 -19.04 12.14 -7.74
N LEU A 289 -19.47 10.91 -8.03
CA LEU A 289 -18.58 9.77 -8.20
C LEU A 289 -17.82 9.84 -9.53
N PHE A 290 -18.40 10.44 -10.56
CA PHE A 290 -17.77 10.59 -11.87
C PHE A 290 -17.07 11.94 -12.07
N ASP A 291 -17.16 12.85 -11.11
CA ASP A 291 -16.44 14.12 -11.11
C ASP A 291 -14.95 13.93 -10.78
N PRO A 292 -14.01 14.29 -11.68
CA PRO A 292 -12.58 14.19 -11.42
C PRO A 292 -12.08 15.11 -10.30
N SER A 293 -12.83 16.13 -9.91
CA SER A 293 -12.46 17.05 -8.83
C SER A 293 -12.57 16.43 -7.43
N LYS A 294 -13.35 15.36 -7.30
CA LYS A 294 -13.60 14.68 -6.03
C LYS A 294 -12.50 13.68 -5.72
N LYS A 295 -12.12 13.59 -4.44
CA LYS A 295 -11.07 12.67 -3.96
C LYS A 295 -11.43 11.21 -4.23
N PHE A 296 -12.63 10.80 -3.82
CA PHE A 296 -13.20 9.47 -4.07
C PHE A 296 -14.08 9.49 -5.31
N ASN A 297 -13.44 9.56 -6.47
CA ASN A 297 -14.11 9.36 -7.76
C ASN A 297 -13.90 7.92 -8.27
N ALA A 298 -14.66 7.51 -9.29
CA ALA A 298 -14.59 6.15 -9.84
C ALA A 298 -13.18 5.76 -10.33
N SER A 299 -12.39 6.72 -10.83
CA SER A 299 -10.99 6.48 -11.24
C SER A 299 -10.09 6.25 -10.02
N SER A 300 -10.21 7.08 -8.99
CA SER A 300 -9.50 6.94 -7.72
C SER A 300 -9.85 5.62 -7.04
N LEU A 301 -11.14 5.25 -6.98
CA LEU A 301 -11.60 3.96 -6.43
C LEU A 301 -11.04 2.77 -7.22
N SER A 302 -11.06 2.84 -8.55
CA SER A 302 -10.44 1.85 -9.43
C SER A 302 -8.95 1.67 -9.11
N LYS A 303 -8.23 2.76 -8.92
CA LYS A 303 -6.81 2.74 -8.56
C LYS A 303 -6.55 2.24 -7.13
N LEU A 304 -7.38 2.62 -6.16
CA LEU A 304 -7.31 2.12 -4.78
C LEU A 304 -7.56 0.61 -4.74
N LEU A 305 -8.53 0.12 -5.52
CA LEU A 305 -8.79 -1.30 -5.64
C LEU A 305 -7.60 -2.05 -6.27
N ALA A 306 -6.94 -1.45 -7.26
CA ALA A 306 -5.71 -2.01 -7.83
C ALA A 306 -4.57 -2.06 -6.80
N HIS A 307 -4.45 -1.05 -5.94
CA HIS A 307 -3.53 -1.06 -4.80
C HIS A 307 -3.84 -2.19 -3.82
N THR A 308 -5.10 -2.36 -3.42
CA THR A 308 -5.53 -3.46 -2.55
C THR A 308 -5.27 -4.83 -3.19
N ARG A 309 -5.50 -4.98 -4.50
CA ARG A 309 -5.22 -6.23 -5.23
C ARG A 309 -3.73 -6.58 -5.27
N ALA A 310 -2.84 -5.59 -5.31
CA ALA A 310 -1.40 -5.83 -5.26
C ALA A 310 -0.93 -6.31 -3.88
N TRP A 311 -1.61 -5.88 -2.81
CA TRP A 311 -1.36 -6.40 -1.46
C TRP A 311 -1.93 -7.79 -1.23
N GLU A 312 -3.20 -8.00 -1.61
CA GLU A 312 -3.91 -9.27 -1.38
C GLU A 312 -4.39 -9.93 -2.67
N PRO A 313 -3.46 -10.48 -3.49
CA PRO A 313 -3.86 -11.13 -4.74
C PRO A 313 -4.74 -12.37 -4.51
N GLY A 314 -4.60 -13.06 -3.37
CA GLY A 314 -5.30 -14.31 -3.09
C GLY A 314 -6.82 -14.16 -3.00
N LEU A 315 -7.30 -13.10 -2.34
CA LEU A 315 -8.72 -12.77 -2.30
C LEU A 315 -9.30 -12.57 -3.70
N PHE A 316 -8.60 -11.83 -4.55
CA PHE A 316 -9.06 -11.57 -5.90
C PHE A 316 -8.99 -12.81 -6.80
N ARG A 317 -8.04 -13.73 -6.57
CA ARG A 317 -8.01 -15.04 -7.25
C ARG A 317 -9.23 -15.88 -6.89
N LEU A 318 -9.72 -15.84 -5.65
CA LEU A 318 -10.97 -16.53 -5.27
C LEU A 318 -12.18 -15.94 -6.00
N ILE A 319 -12.28 -14.61 -6.06
CA ILE A 319 -13.36 -13.93 -6.77
C ILE A 319 -13.31 -14.24 -8.28
N ASP A 320 -12.11 -14.25 -8.86
CA ASP A 320 -11.88 -14.62 -10.26
C ASP A 320 -12.27 -16.09 -10.51
N ARG A 321 -11.91 -17.04 -9.63
CA ARG A 321 -12.35 -18.45 -9.71
C ARG A 321 -13.86 -18.61 -9.58
N LEU A 322 -14.48 -17.83 -8.69
CA LEU A 322 -15.95 -17.79 -8.57
C LEU A 322 -16.59 -17.33 -9.87
N HIS A 323 -16.05 -16.28 -10.51
CA HIS A 323 -16.52 -15.83 -11.81
C HIS A 323 -16.41 -16.93 -12.89
N ASP A 324 -15.25 -17.57 -13.02
CA ASP A 324 -15.01 -18.60 -14.03
C ASP A 324 -15.94 -19.81 -13.87
N SER A 325 -16.25 -20.18 -12.63
CA SER A 325 -17.19 -21.25 -12.32
C SER A 325 -18.63 -20.93 -12.73
N VAL A 326 -19.08 -19.68 -12.54
CA VAL A 326 -20.42 -19.21 -12.95
C VAL A 326 -20.51 -19.07 -14.47
N SER A 327 -19.39 -18.77 -15.13
CA SER A 327 -19.29 -18.58 -16.58
C SER A 327 -19.30 -19.90 -17.38
N GLY A 328 -19.07 -21.06 -16.74
CA GLY A 328 -19.35 -22.38 -17.31
C GLY A 328 -18.15 -23.20 -17.76
N LEU A 329 -16.95 -23.01 -17.18
CA LEU A 329 -15.77 -23.83 -17.53
C LEU A 329 -15.61 -25.10 -16.68
N GLN A 330 -16.28 -25.21 -15.53
CA GLN A 330 -16.32 -26.44 -14.73
C GLN A 330 -17.75 -26.67 -14.23
N GLY A 331 -18.48 -27.50 -14.98
CA GLY A 331 -19.68 -28.16 -14.47
C GLY A 331 -19.24 -29.35 -13.64
N GLU A 332 -18.84 -29.11 -12.39
CA GLU A 332 -18.82 -30.18 -11.40
C GLU A 332 -20.15 -30.14 -10.65
N ASP A 333 -20.65 -31.33 -10.29
CA ASP A 333 -21.80 -31.50 -9.42
C ASP A 333 -21.53 -30.74 -8.12
N PHE A 334 -21.98 -29.48 -8.04
CA PHE A 334 -21.81 -28.71 -6.82
C PHE A 334 -22.64 -29.41 -5.75
N ASP A 335 -21.93 -29.98 -4.77
CA ASP A 335 -22.52 -30.42 -3.53
C ASP A 335 -23.32 -29.28 -2.89
N SER A 336 -24.10 -29.60 -1.86
CA SER A 336 -24.83 -28.63 -1.03
C SER A 336 -23.96 -27.47 -0.51
N TRP A 337 -22.63 -27.61 -0.56
CA TRP A 337 -21.62 -26.69 -0.09
C TRP A 337 -20.52 -26.50 -1.12
N ARG A 338 -19.96 -25.30 -1.16
CA ARG A 338 -18.74 -25.00 -1.92
C ARG A 338 -17.75 -24.27 -1.02
N LEU A 339 -16.57 -24.85 -0.90
CA LEU A 339 -15.43 -24.33 -0.15
C LEU A 339 -14.29 -24.02 -1.12
N ASP A 340 -14.00 -22.74 -1.31
CA ASP A 340 -12.83 -22.29 -2.06
C ASP A 340 -11.81 -21.66 -1.10
N LEU A 341 -10.53 -21.88 -1.37
CA LEU A 341 -9.47 -21.36 -0.52
C LEU A 341 -8.21 -21.01 -1.31
N ASP A 342 -7.51 -19.98 -0.86
CA ASP A 342 -6.29 -19.46 -1.48
C ASP A 342 -5.26 -19.19 -0.39
N LEU A 343 -4.08 -19.75 -0.57
CA LEU A 343 -2.90 -19.48 0.22
C LEU A 343 -1.77 -19.21 -0.78
N PRO A 344 -0.95 -18.16 -0.58
CA PRO A 344 0.19 -17.90 -1.44
C PRO A 344 1.09 -19.14 -1.55
N PRO A 345 1.43 -19.60 -2.77
CA PRO A 345 2.29 -20.77 -2.95
C PRO A 345 3.70 -20.56 -2.37
N ARG A 346 4.11 -19.29 -2.19
CA ARG A 346 5.35 -18.93 -1.50
C ARG A 346 5.12 -17.88 -0.45
N CYS A 347 5.49 -18.20 0.79
CA CYS A 347 5.50 -17.27 1.90
C CYS A 347 6.96 -16.87 2.19
N SER A 348 7.25 -15.57 2.06
CA SER A 348 8.52 -14.98 2.51
C SER A 348 8.36 -14.50 3.95
N GLU A 349 9.44 -14.49 4.74
CA GLU A 349 9.42 -13.96 6.12
C GLU A 349 8.47 -14.72 7.05
N GLY A 350 8.17 -15.99 6.73
CA GLY A 350 7.34 -16.83 7.58
C GLY A 350 5.87 -16.37 7.69
N GLN A 351 5.38 -15.45 6.86
CA GLN A 351 4.00 -14.96 6.96
C GLN A 351 3.18 -15.30 5.70
N GLY A 352 1.94 -15.69 5.90
CA GLY A 352 0.99 -16.03 4.84
C GLY A 352 -0.44 -15.63 5.21
N GLU A 353 -1.21 -15.28 4.19
CA GLU A 353 -2.62 -14.91 4.34
C GLU A 353 -3.47 -16.01 3.73
N LEU A 354 -4.25 -16.70 4.55
CA LEU A 354 -5.23 -17.70 4.10
C LEU A 354 -6.58 -17.02 3.90
N PHE A 355 -7.07 -17.10 2.66
CA PHE A 355 -8.44 -16.72 2.35
C PHE A 355 -9.31 -17.96 2.19
N VAL A 356 -10.48 -17.95 2.83
CA VAL A 356 -11.49 -19.00 2.69
C VAL A 356 -12.80 -18.37 2.26
N MET A 357 -13.38 -18.84 1.16
CA MET A 357 -14.66 -18.40 0.63
C MET A 357 -15.63 -19.58 0.65
N LEU A 358 -16.71 -19.42 1.41
CA LEU A 358 -17.73 -20.45 1.58
C LEU A 358 -19.05 -20.00 0.96
N HIS A 359 -19.67 -20.91 0.22
CA HIS A 359 -21.03 -20.80 -0.26
C HIS A 359 -21.89 -21.95 0.27
N ASN A 360 -23.00 -21.60 0.89
CA ASN A 360 -24.04 -22.54 1.30
C ASN A 360 -25.12 -22.57 0.21
N HIS A 361 -25.22 -23.66 -0.55
CA HIS A 361 -26.23 -23.81 -1.61
C HIS A 361 -27.53 -24.46 -1.10
N THR A 362 -27.63 -24.73 0.22
CA THR A 362 -28.86 -25.28 0.82
C THR A 362 -29.95 -24.22 0.98
N GLU A 363 -31.20 -24.65 0.97
CA GLU A 363 -32.37 -23.77 1.05
C GLU A 363 -32.52 -23.02 2.38
N THR A 364 -31.77 -23.42 3.41
CA THR A 364 -31.84 -22.85 4.75
C THR A 364 -30.47 -22.34 5.22
N PRO A 365 -30.42 -21.24 5.99
CA PRO A 365 -29.19 -20.83 6.65
C PRO A 365 -28.78 -21.91 7.66
N LYS A 366 -27.53 -22.33 7.61
CA LYS A 366 -26.97 -23.38 8.47
C LYS A 366 -25.73 -22.89 9.17
N THR A 367 -25.52 -23.34 10.40
CA THR A 367 -24.26 -23.12 11.10
C THR A 367 -23.26 -24.20 10.73
N PHE A 368 -21.99 -23.83 10.64
CA PHE A 368 -20.89 -24.75 10.36
C PHE A 368 -19.71 -24.42 11.26
N GLU A 369 -18.83 -25.40 11.43
CA GLU A 369 -17.58 -25.27 12.15
C GLU A 369 -16.44 -25.45 11.15
N LEU A 370 -15.55 -24.46 11.06
CA LEU A 370 -14.40 -24.49 10.18
C LEU A 370 -13.14 -24.72 11.00
N ASP A 371 -12.52 -25.88 10.78
CA ASP A 371 -11.27 -26.25 11.42
C ASP A 371 -10.10 -25.99 10.48
N ILE A 372 -9.12 -25.26 10.97
CA ILE A 372 -7.90 -24.91 10.26
C ILE A 372 -6.74 -25.48 11.04
N VAL A 373 -5.96 -26.32 10.38
CA VAL A 373 -4.76 -26.96 10.93
C VAL A 373 -3.57 -26.48 10.12
N VAL A 374 -2.63 -25.82 10.78
CA VAL A 374 -1.41 -25.30 10.16
C VAL A 374 -0.21 -26.11 10.63
N ALA A 375 0.44 -26.82 9.71
CA ALA A 375 1.61 -27.62 10.06
C ALA A 375 2.79 -26.72 10.50
N LYS A 376 3.16 -26.83 11.78
CA LYS A 376 4.26 -26.09 12.42
C LYS A 376 4.15 -24.56 12.31
N GLY A 377 2.93 -24.05 12.14
CA GLY A 377 2.66 -22.62 12.11
C GLY A 377 1.71 -22.21 13.22
N GLU A 378 1.50 -20.92 13.33
CA GLU A 378 0.57 -20.28 14.25
C GLU A 378 -0.56 -19.60 13.45
N PRO A 379 -1.84 -19.84 13.79
CA PRO A 379 -2.31 -20.77 14.82
C PRO A 379 -2.14 -22.24 14.39
N GLU A 380 -1.68 -23.12 15.30
CA GLU A 380 -1.53 -24.57 15.02
C GLU A 380 -2.89 -25.21 14.70
N TYR A 381 -3.91 -24.83 15.49
CA TYR A 381 -5.29 -25.21 15.31
C TYR A 381 -6.19 -24.02 15.61
N GLN A 382 -7.12 -23.72 14.70
CA GLN A 382 -8.17 -22.73 14.91
C GLN A 382 -9.50 -23.29 14.45
N SER A 383 -10.51 -23.22 15.31
CA SER A 383 -11.88 -23.61 14.96
C SER A 383 -12.81 -22.41 15.06
N LEU A 384 -13.60 -22.18 14.00
CA LEU A 384 -14.49 -21.04 13.86
C LEU A 384 -15.91 -21.52 13.58
N ARG A 385 -16.85 -21.22 14.50
CA ARG A 385 -18.28 -21.50 14.29
C ARG A 385 -18.98 -20.31 13.68
N ILE A 386 -19.54 -20.47 12.49
CA ILE A 386 -20.10 -19.38 11.69
C ILE A 386 -21.46 -19.79 11.11
N SER A 387 -22.36 -18.82 10.95
CA SER A 387 -23.65 -19.02 10.27
C SER A 387 -23.52 -18.61 8.80
N ALA A 388 -23.75 -19.55 7.87
CA ALA A 388 -23.72 -19.27 6.43
C ALA A 388 -25.14 -19.02 5.90
N PRO A 389 -25.41 -17.84 5.30
CA PRO A 389 -26.67 -17.59 4.62
C PRO A 389 -26.77 -18.38 3.30
N THR A 390 -28.01 -18.65 2.87
CA THR A 390 -28.26 -19.34 1.59
C THR A 390 -27.81 -18.50 0.40
N THR A 391 -26.90 -19.08 -0.38
CA THR A 391 -26.37 -18.57 -1.64
C THR A 391 -27.08 -19.24 -2.83
N PRO A 392 -27.35 -18.50 -3.92
CA PRO A 392 -27.97 -19.10 -5.11
C PRO A 392 -27.03 -20.13 -5.73
N HIS A 393 -27.59 -21.25 -6.18
CA HIS A 393 -26.83 -22.35 -6.77
C HIS A 393 -26.43 -22.05 -8.22
N PRO A 394 -25.18 -22.35 -8.64
CA PRO A 394 -24.72 -22.16 -10.02
C PRO A 394 -25.56 -22.85 -11.11
N SER A 395 -26.15 -24.01 -10.86
CA SER A 395 -26.92 -24.76 -11.87
C SER A 395 -28.32 -24.19 -12.15
N THR A 396 -28.86 -23.32 -11.28
CA THR A 396 -30.07 -22.54 -11.58
C THR A 396 -29.81 -21.42 -12.61
N ILE A 397 -28.63 -21.39 -13.24
CA ILE A 397 -28.32 -20.61 -14.44
C ILE A 397 -28.95 -21.32 -15.65
N THR A 398 -30.28 -21.32 -15.73
CA THR A 398 -31.02 -21.70 -16.94
C THR A 398 -31.82 -20.49 -17.45
N ASP A 399 -31.45 -20.03 -18.65
CA ASP A 399 -32.15 -19.29 -19.72
C ASP A 399 -33.27 -18.26 -19.47
N GLN A 400 -33.69 -17.98 -18.23
CA GLN A 400 -34.77 -17.03 -17.96
C GLN A 400 -34.23 -15.73 -17.37
N GLY A 401 -33.74 -14.85 -18.25
CA GLY A 401 -33.75 -13.39 -18.09
C GLY A 401 -32.90 -12.74 -16.98
N ILE A 402 -32.32 -13.50 -16.05
CA ILE A 402 -31.44 -12.96 -15.03
C ILE A 402 -30.01 -12.98 -15.56
N ASP A 403 -29.44 -11.78 -15.70
CA ASP A 403 -28.07 -11.58 -16.14
C ASP A 403 -27.06 -12.31 -15.23
N LYS A 404 -26.09 -13.02 -15.85
CA LYS A 404 -25.08 -13.84 -15.17
C LYS A 404 -24.28 -13.03 -14.14
N VAL A 405 -24.00 -11.76 -14.45
CA VAL A 405 -23.27 -10.85 -13.56
C VAL A 405 -24.10 -10.55 -12.31
N SER A 406 -25.41 -10.29 -12.45
CA SER A 406 -26.30 -10.06 -11.30
C SER A 406 -26.44 -11.29 -10.37
N LYS A 407 -26.32 -12.52 -10.88
CA LYS A 407 -26.25 -13.71 -10.02
C LYS A 407 -24.90 -13.83 -9.30
N LEU A 408 -23.80 -13.60 -10.00
CA LEU A 408 -22.46 -13.57 -9.41
C LEU A 408 -22.37 -12.53 -8.28
N MET A 409 -22.96 -11.35 -8.49
CA MET A 409 -23.12 -10.32 -7.45
C MET A 409 -23.75 -10.91 -6.19
N ARG A 410 -24.91 -11.55 -6.35
CA ARG A 410 -25.65 -12.14 -5.22
C ARG A 410 -24.92 -13.28 -4.54
N MET A 411 -24.11 -14.06 -5.27
CA MET A 411 -23.27 -15.11 -4.69
C MET A 411 -22.20 -14.52 -3.79
N LEU A 412 -21.51 -13.46 -4.25
CA LEU A 412 -20.47 -12.80 -3.48
C LEU A 412 -21.05 -12.04 -2.27
N ASP A 413 -22.21 -11.36 -2.43
CA ASP A 413 -22.88 -10.64 -1.34
C ASP A 413 -23.29 -11.53 -0.16
N LYS A 414 -23.53 -12.81 -0.45
CA LYS A 414 -23.93 -13.81 0.54
C LYS A 414 -22.82 -14.81 0.88
N ALA A 415 -21.64 -14.66 0.29
CA ALA A 415 -20.52 -15.51 0.60
C ALA A 415 -20.03 -15.22 2.03
N VAL A 416 -19.60 -16.25 2.74
CA VAL A 416 -18.81 -16.07 3.96
C VAL A 416 -17.35 -16.06 3.53
N VAL A 417 -16.67 -14.93 3.71
CA VAL A 417 -15.24 -14.80 3.38
C VAL A 417 -14.45 -14.58 4.66
N LEU A 418 -13.46 -15.45 4.88
CA LEU A 418 -12.54 -15.39 6.00
C LEU A 418 -11.17 -14.98 5.51
N TRP A 419 -10.52 -14.14 6.31
CA TRP A 419 -9.15 -13.70 6.10
C TRP A 419 -8.35 -14.02 7.36
N ILE A 420 -7.45 -14.99 7.27
CA ILE A 420 -6.76 -15.56 8.42
C ILE A 420 -5.25 -15.45 8.19
N GLY A 421 -4.59 -14.65 9.03
CA GLY A 421 -3.15 -14.55 9.06
C GLY A 421 -2.55 -15.83 9.65
N ILE A 422 -1.56 -16.37 8.95
CA ILE A 422 -0.79 -17.54 9.34
C ILE A 422 0.68 -17.14 9.42
N ALA A 423 1.35 -17.57 10.48
CA ALA A 423 2.78 -17.34 10.65
C ALA A 423 3.53 -18.65 10.89
N TRP A 424 4.80 -18.68 10.51
CA TRP A 424 5.75 -19.75 10.75
C TRP A 424 7.03 -19.15 11.35
N PRO A 425 7.72 -19.88 12.24
CA PRO A 425 9.01 -19.43 12.75
C PRO A 425 10.03 -19.28 11.64
N ASP A 426 10.91 -18.27 11.76
CA ASP A 426 12.01 -18.02 10.79
C ASP A 426 12.96 -19.21 10.58
N SER A 427 12.96 -20.18 11.49
CA SER A 427 13.76 -21.41 11.42
C SER A 427 13.18 -22.47 10.48
N GLU A 428 11.90 -22.41 10.14
CA GLU A 428 11.24 -23.39 9.28
C GLU A 428 11.41 -23.04 7.80
N SER A 429 11.62 -24.05 6.96
CA SER A 429 11.81 -23.86 5.51
C SER A 429 11.31 -25.08 4.74
N GLY A 430 10.93 -24.86 3.49
CA GLY A 430 10.39 -25.91 2.63
C GLY A 430 8.86 -25.94 2.61
N PRO A 431 8.25 -27.06 2.23
CA PRO A 431 6.81 -27.17 2.03
C PRO A 431 6.05 -27.32 3.35
N HIS A 432 5.03 -26.49 3.56
CA HIS A 432 4.12 -26.54 4.71
C HIS A 432 2.67 -26.69 4.23
N PRO A 433 2.00 -27.81 4.54
CA PRO A 433 0.58 -27.97 4.27
C PRO A 433 -0.28 -27.25 5.32
N VAL A 434 -1.40 -26.72 4.86
CA VAL A 434 -2.49 -26.16 5.65
C VAL A 434 -3.75 -26.91 5.26
N GLN A 435 -4.41 -27.52 6.24
CA GLN A 435 -5.66 -28.25 6.04
C GLN A 435 -6.82 -27.42 6.57
N VAL A 436 -7.85 -27.28 5.74
CA VAL A 436 -9.10 -26.61 6.09
C VAL A 436 -10.23 -27.62 5.97
N THR A 437 -10.96 -27.85 7.05
CA THR A 437 -12.04 -28.83 7.13
C THR A 437 -13.33 -28.13 7.54
N LEU A 438 -14.35 -28.28 6.71
CA LEU A 438 -15.71 -27.82 6.95
C LEU A 438 -16.51 -28.92 7.63
N LYS A 439 -16.98 -28.65 8.85
CA LYS A 439 -17.85 -29.54 9.62
C LYS A 439 -19.28 -28.99 9.67
N GLY A 440 -20.26 -29.87 9.50
CA GLY A 440 -21.68 -29.55 9.66
C GLY A 440 -22.11 -29.47 11.13
N GLU A 441 -23.39 -29.18 11.36
CA GLU A 441 -23.94 -29.00 12.71
C GLU A 441 -23.86 -30.26 13.59
N SER A 442 -23.85 -31.45 12.98
CA SER A 442 -23.70 -32.72 13.70
C SER A 442 -22.23 -33.17 13.83
N GLY A 443 -21.28 -32.34 13.44
CA GLY A 443 -19.84 -32.63 13.48
C GLY A 443 -19.35 -33.51 12.33
N GLU A 444 -20.19 -33.79 11.35
CA GLU A 444 -19.85 -34.50 10.13
C GLU A 444 -18.94 -33.65 9.23
N THR A 445 -17.94 -34.27 8.60
CA THR A 445 -17.09 -33.55 7.63
C THR A 445 -17.82 -33.40 6.31
N LEU A 446 -18.13 -32.16 5.94
CA LEU A 446 -18.81 -31.82 4.68
C LEU A 446 -17.81 -31.65 3.54
N SER A 447 -16.66 -31.03 3.82
CA SER A 447 -15.59 -30.81 2.85
C SER A 447 -14.25 -30.70 3.58
N SER A 448 -13.17 -31.18 2.98
CA SER A 448 -11.82 -31.01 3.51
C SER A 448 -10.86 -30.76 2.35
N MET A 449 -10.05 -29.72 2.46
CA MET A 449 -9.12 -29.32 1.42
C MET A 449 -7.76 -29.01 2.04
N VAL A 450 -6.70 -29.44 1.36
CA VAL A 450 -5.31 -29.21 1.78
C VAL A 450 -4.64 -28.33 0.75
N VAL A 451 -4.05 -27.22 1.20
CA VAL A 451 -3.20 -26.37 0.37
C VAL A 451 -1.81 -26.34 0.93
N GLN A 452 -0.84 -26.19 0.04
CA GLN A 452 0.56 -26.20 0.40
C GLN A 452 1.17 -24.84 0.05
N THR A 453 1.92 -24.28 1.00
CA THR A 453 2.83 -23.17 0.74
C THR A 453 4.27 -23.62 0.89
N SER A 454 5.21 -22.87 0.34
CA SER A 454 6.64 -23.09 0.53
C SER A 454 7.29 -21.88 1.20
N LEU A 455 7.92 -22.12 2.34
CA LEU A 455 8.67 -21.13 3.10
C LEU A 455 10.06 -20.97 2.49
N THR A 456 10.42 -19.75 2.15
CA THR A 456 11.70 -19.42 1.54
C THR A 456 12.28 -18.16 2.15
N THR A 457 13.59 -18.17 2.42
CA THR A 457 14.35 -17.08 3.05
C THR A 457 14.82 -16.01 2.07
N GLY A 458 14.29 -16.02 0.83
CA GLY A 458 14.73 -15.14 -0.26
C GLY A 458 13.66 -14.14 -0.73
N VAL A 459 14.11 -13.15 -1.51
CA VAL A 459 13.22 -12.20 -2.20
C VAL A 459 12.45 -12.95 -3.29
N ASN A 460 11.15 -13.11 -3.07
CA ASN A 460 10.23 -13.77 -4.00
C ASN A 460 9.24 -12.75 -4.58
N PRO A 461 8.66 -13.02 -5.77
CA PRO A 461 7.64 -12.14 -6.35
C PRO A 461 6.42 -11.98 -5.42
N GLU A 462 6.12 -12.97 -4.59
CA GLU A 462 5.01 -12.91 -3.63
C GLU A 462 5.40 -12.35 -2.26
N SER A 463 6.65 -11.87 -2.10
CA SER A 463 7.13 -11.36 -0.81
C SER A 463 6.50 -10.02 -0.44
N ALA A 464 6.37 -9.74 0.85
CA ALA A 464 5.81 -8.50 1.37
C ALA A 464 6.54 -7.26 0.80
N ALA A 465 7.86 -7.35 0.60
CA ALA A 465 8.65 -6.30 -0.03
C ALA A 465 8.24 -6.06 -1.49
N VAL A 466 8.04 -7.12 -2.28
CA VAL A 466 7.60 -6.99 -3.69
C VAL A 466 6.16 -6.50 -3.77
N ARG A 467 5.25 -7.05 -2.97
CA ARG A 467 3.85 -6.57 -2.89
C ARG A 467 3.79 -5.10 -2.55
N MET A 468 4.59 -4.64 -1.58
CA MET A 468 4.69 -3.22 -1.24
C MET A 468 5.16 -2.38 -2.43
N THR A 469 6.14 -2.87 -3.22
CA THR A 469 6.59 -2.13 -4.41
C THR A 469 5.54 -2.07 -5.51
N GLU A 470 4.84 -3.17 -5.79
CA GLU A 470 3.76 -3.23 -6.78
C GLU A 470 2.58 -2.35 -6.37
N ALA A 471 2.18 -2.42 -5.10
CA ALA A 471 1.15 -1.58 -4.52
C ALA A 471 1.55 -0.10 -4.60
N ALA A 472 2.76 0.25 -4.18
CA ALA A 472 3.27 1.61 -4.31
C ALA A 472 3.29 2.09 -5.77
N GLU A 473 3.54 1.21 -6.74
CA GLU A 473 3.44 1.53 -8.16
C GLU A 473 1.99 1.79 -8.61
N ALA A 474 1.02 0.99 -8.16
CA ALA A 474 -0.39 1.24 -8.42
C ALA A 474 -0.80 2.64 -7.92
N VAL A 475 -0.31 3.06 -6.75
CA VAL A 475 -0.51 4.42 -6.22
C VAL A 475 0.21 5.48 -7.04
N ARG A 476 1.42 5.19 -7.56
CA ARG A 476 2.13 6.13 -8.44
C ARG A 476 1.40 6.35 -9.76
N ARG A 477 0.73 5.33 -10.31
CA ARG A 477 -0.14 5.48 -11.48
C ARG A 477 -1.35 6.37 -11.20
N ILE A 478 -1.69 6.64 -9.93
CA ILE A 478 -2.68 7.66 -9.55
C ILE A 478 -2.15 9.06 -9.83
N ALA A 479 -0.85 9.28 -9.57
CA ALA A 479 -0.18 10.57 -9.60
C ALA A 479 0.21 11.06 -11.01
N ILE A 480 0.18 10.19 -12.01
CA ILE A 480 0.48 10.55 -13.40
C ILE A 480 -0.83 11.02 -14.05
N PRO A 481 -0.92 12.29 -14.50
CA PRO A 481 -2.05 12.74 -15.31
C PRO A 481 -2.18 11.87 -16.56
N LEU A 482 -3.41 11.53 -16.95
CA LEU A 482 -3.70 10.68 -18.12
C LEU A 482 -3.09 11.18 -19.45
N SER A 483 -2.57 12.41 -19.49
CA SER A 483 -1.89 13.00 -20.65
C SER A 483 -0.53 12.40 -20.99
N ASP A 484 0.13 11.67 -20.07
CA ASP A 484 1.45 11.05 -20.32
C ASP A 484 1.38 9.61 -20.86
N ARG A 485 0.19 9.12 -21.25
CA ARG A 485 0.01 7.79 -21.87
C ARG A 485 -0.02 7.78 -23.40
N GLN A 486 0.14 8.93 -24.03
CA GLN A 486 0.33 9.04 -25.48
C GLN A 486 1.70 9.65 -25.75
N ASN A 487 2.75 8.84 -25.61
CA ASN A 487 4.02 8.93 -26.35
C ASN A 487 4.89 7.72 -26.03
#